data_AF-A0A9W7SK71-F1
#
_entry.id   AF-A0A9W7SK71-F1
#
_cell.length_a   1.000
_cell.length_b   1.000
_cell.length_c   1.000
_cell.angle_alpha   90.00
_cell.angle_beta   90.00
_cell.angle_gamma   90.00
#
_symmetry.space_group_name_H-M   'P 1'
#
loop_
_entity.id
_entity.type
_entity.pdbx_description
1 polymer ?
#
loop_
_entity_poly.entity_id
_entity_poly.type
_entity_poly.pdbx_seq_one_letter_code
_entity_poly.pdbx_strand_id
1 'polypeptide(L)'
;MTDEDTTGSGERAGILRLPPEVFEEVANAIDRSDLPNLRLVNREVESKIWRVYRTRLFSSIAILLCSEEALYKLLAITRSERFGPYIRKLKLCLNEVYDERLDKTERFSAEHQNTIRESPLDSLLLTSVFCYLRRYGKSLDIDITSMHACDEPVMGFRRFESTTHIRFKQWLCCIQCYINEACSIVMRAIRSSQLNVKALAISSRYEEEIIAWDRWSWSMDQEGALFDNLSIVFTTVASLHLVSYNTSGDFDKNTARAIVATFSDSKVLKKLSFHPYPTRQFEQGTPYHPDGNEELGEALMQARLPAVEHLALSGLLLNFTAFANFLRRHPKMLKIELRHVMFRKAPVKTNSYDDEDGGQAEILAEELGSFSSGAHISVKRCRSFTRKS
;
A
#
# COMPACT_ATOMS: atom_id res chain seq x y z
N MET A 1 26.99 -21.33 74.42
CA MET A 1 26.67 -22.29 73.34
C MET A 1 25.87 -21.51 72.31
N THR A 2 26.58 -21.24 71.23
CA THR A 2 26.22 -20.45 70.06
C THR A 2 25.60 -21.40 69.05
N ASP A 3 24.30 -21.25 68.77
CA ASP A 3 23.71 -21.78 67.55
C ASP A 3 23.42 -20.58 66.66
N GLU A 4 24.39 -20.27 65.80
CA GLU A 4 24.28 -19.28 64.75
C GLU A 4 23.34 -19.79 63.66
N ASP A 5 22.34 -18.97 63.37
CA ASP A 5 21.49 -18.97 62.19
C ASP A 5 22.34 -19.11 60.90
N THR A 6 22.55 -20.34 60.45
CA THR A 6 22.89 -20.62 59.05
C THR A 6 21.60 -20.74 58.25
N THR A 7 20.85 -19.63 58.18
CA THR A 7 19.91 -19.42 57.08
C THR A 7 20.74 -19.22 55.82
N GLY A 8 21.08 -20.35 55.19
CA GLY A 8 21.61 -20.37 53.84
C GLY A 8 20.67 -19.55 52.96
N SER A 9 21.08 -18.32 52.66
CA SER A 9 20.55 -17.50 51.59
C SER A 9 20.89 -18.22 50.29
N GLY A 10 20.17 -19.31 50.02
CA GLY A 10 20.08 -19.90 48.71
C GLY A 10 19.57 -18.79 47.82
N GLU A 11 20.51 -18.11 47.15
CA GLU A 11 20.22 -17.15 46.11
C GLU A 11 19.37 -17.88 45.08
N ARG A 12 18.05 -17.78 45.25
CA ARG A 12 17.13 -18.12 44.19
C ARG A 12 17.57 -17.24 43.04
N ALA A 13 18.15 -17.86 42.00
CA ALA A 13 18.47 -17.22 40.76
C ALA A 13 17.16 -16.67 40.20
N GLY A 14 16.82 -15.46 40.61
CA GLY A 14 15.59 -14.80 40.22
C GLY A 14 15.66 -14.56 38.73
N ILE A 15 14.57 -14.81 38.02
CA ILE A 15 14.45 -14.53 36.58
C ILE A 15 14.89 -13.09 36.22
N LEU A 16 14.79 -12.16 37.18
CA LEU A 16 15.24 -10.78 37.07
C LEU A 16 16.77 -10.61 37.03
N ARG A 17 17.58 -11.60 37.43
CA ARG A 17 19.03 -11.55 37.25
C ARG A 17 19.46 -11.88 35.83
N LEU A 18 18.55 -12.36 34.98
CA LEU A 18 18.85 -12.64 33.58
C LEU A 18 19.16 -11.33 32.84
N PRO A 19 20.10 -11.38 31.88
CA PRO A 19 20.52 -10.19 31.15
C PRO A 19 19.42 -9.76 30.16
N PRO A 20 19.39 -8.47 29.74
CA PRO A 20 18.33 -7.93 28.89
C PRO A 20 18.11 -8.73 27.60
N GLU A 21 19.17 -9.29 27.03
CA GLU A 21 19.14 -10.07 25.78
C GLU A 21 18.22 -11.28 25.90
N VAL A 22 18.20 -11.96 27.05
CA VAL A 22 17.31 -13.12 27.29
C VAL A 22 15.84 -12.66 27.34
N PHE A 23 15.57 -11.50 27.95
CA PHE A 23 14.22 -10.92 27.96
C PHE A 23 13.80 -10.46 26.57
N GLU A 24 14.71 -9.91 25.78
CA GLU A 24 14.46 -9.52 24.40
C GLU A 24 14.16 -10.72 23.50
N GLU A 25 14.88 -11.85 23.66
CA GLU A 25 14.58 -13.10 22.95
C GLU A 25 13.20 -13.65 23.30
N VAL A 26 12.83 -13.67 24.59
CA VAL A 26 11.47 -14.04 25.02
C VAL A 26 10.43 -13.07 24.42
N ALA A 27 10.71 -11.77 24.47
CA ALA A 27 9.84 -10.74 23.90
C ALA A 27 9.71 -10.84 22.38
N ASN A 28 10.70 -11.41 21.67
CA ASN A 28 10.63 -11.68 20.24
C ASN A 28 9.85 -12.98 19.93
N ALA A 29 9.93 -13.97 20.81
CA ALA A 29 9.28 -15.26 20.65
C ALA A 29 7.75 -15.23 20.92
N ILE A 30 7.26 -14.27 21.71
CA ILE A 30 5.83 -14.15 22.00
C ILE A 30 5.06 -13.37 20.92
N ASP A 31 3.74 -13.57 20.89
CA ASP A 31 2.85 -12.84 19.99
C ASP A 31 2.79 -11.34 20.32
N ARG A 32 2.56 -10.54 19.27
CA ARG A 32 2.50 -9.07 19.37
C ARG A 32 1.41 -8.61 20.35
N SER A 33 0.31 -9.37 20.46
CA SER A 33 -0.81 -9.10 21.39
C SER A 33 -0.45 -9.29 22.87
N ASP A 34 0.54 -10.13 23.18
CA ASP A 34 0.92 -10.47 24.56
C ASP A 34 2.06 -9.60 25.08
N LEU A 35 2.78 -8.93 24.19
CA LEU A 35 3.88 -8.02 24.52
C LEU A 35 3.49 -6.91 25.53
N PRO A 36 2.28 -6.32 25.50
CA PRO A 36 1.79 -5.43 26.56
C PRO A 36 1.70 -6.08 27.93
N ASN A 37 1.33 -7.35 28.02
CA ASN A 37 1.22 -8.06 29.29
C ASN A 37 2.60 -8.32 29.89
N LEU A 38 3.60 -8.63 29.06
CA LEU A 38 4.99 -8.80 29.52
C LEU A 38 5.54 -7.51 30.17
N ARG A 39 5.13 -6.34 29.65
CA ARG A 39 5.49 -5.04 30.22
C ARG A 39 4.88 -4.82 31.62
N LEU A 40 3.73 -5.40 31.89
CA LEU A 40 3.00 -5.20 33.15
C LEU A 40 3.51 -6.08 34.30
N VAL A 41 4.39 -7.05 34.03
CA VAL A 41 4.92 -7.97 35.05
C VAL A 41 5.64 -7.22 36.16
N ASN A 42 6.64 -6.38 35.80
CA ASN A 42 7.25 -5.40 36.69
C ASN A 42 8.09 -4.35 35.90
N ARG A 43 8.56 -3.31 36.60
CA ARG A 43 9.36 -2.21 36.01
C ARG A 43 10.71 -2.66 35.44
N GLU A 44 11.33 -3.68 36.04
CA GLU A 44 12.64 -4.17 35.59
C GLU A 44 12.51 -4.92 34.26
N VAL A 45 11.53 -5.82 34.15
CA VAL A 45 11.16 -6.51 32.91
C VAL A 45 10.80 -5.48 31.84
N GLU A 46 9.96 -4.48 32.16
CA GLU A 46 9.64 -3.38 31.24
C GLU A 46 10.91 -2.73 30.69
N SER A 47 11.87 -2.38 31.55
CA SER A 47 13.12 -1.73 31.13
C SER A 47 13.95 -2.60 30.18
N LYS A 48 13.97 -3.93 30.41
CA LYS A 48 14.73 -4.89 29.61
C LYS A 48 14.11 -5.16 28.25
N ILE A 49 12.78 -5.20 28.16
CA ILE A 49 12.08 -5.46 26.88
C ILE A 49 11.79 -4.18 26.09
N TRP A 50 12.07 -3.00 26.66
CA TRP A 50 11.58 -1.71 26.15
C TRP A 50 11.94 -1.42 24.70
N ARG A 51 13.12 -1.87 24.25
CA ARG A 51 13.59 -1.74 22.86
C ARG A 51 12.76 -2.57 21.90
N VAL A 52 12.55 -3.86 22.23
CA VAL A 52 11.74 -4.80 21.45
C VAL A 52 10.27 -4.36 21.46
N TYR A 53 9.74 -3.97 22.62
CA TYR A 53 8.37 -3.47 22.79
C TYR A 53 8.06 -2.32 21.83
N ARG A 54 8.89 -1.27 21.83
CA ARG A 54 8.67 -0.10 20.96
C ARG A 54 8.80 -0.43 19.49
N THR A 55 9.78 -1.25 19.13
CA THR A 55 10.03 -1.62 17.73
C THR A 55 8.94 -2.52 17.18
N ARG A 56 8.46 -3.51 17.94
CA ARG A 56 7.43 -4.44 17.45
C ARG A 56 6.03 -3.81 17.44
N LEU A 57 5.69 -2.97 18.42
CA LEU A 57 4.34 -2.40 18.52
C LEU A 57 4.14 -1.09 17.78
N PHE A 58 5.17 -0.25 17.67
CA PHE A 58 5.04 1.11 17.14
C PHE A 58 5.79 1.34 15.83
N SER A 59 6.46 0.33 15.27
CA SER A 59 7.07 0.47 13.93
C SER A 59 6.03 0.62 12.83
N SER A 60 4.94 -0.13 12.92
CA SER A 60 3.78 -0.06 12.03
C SER A 60 2.54 0.26 12.85
N ILE A 61 1.87 1.36 12.54
CA ILE A 61 0.62 1.76 13.18
C ILE A 61 -0.49 1.76 12.13
N ALA A 62 -1.55 1.00 12.37
CA ALA A 62 -2.77 1.04 11.59
C ALA A 62 -3.85 1.87 12.31
N ILE A 63 -4.42 2.85 11.62
CA ILE A 63 -5.55 3.63 12.11
C ILE A 63 -6.69 3.64 11.13
N LEU A 64 -7.89 3.81 11.67
CA LEU A 64 -9.07 4.08 10.88
C LEU A 64 -9.17 5.58 10.58
N LEU A 65 -9.04 5.97 9.31
CA LEU A 65 -8.96 7.36 8.91
C LEU A 65 -10.25 8.14 9.23
N CYS A 66 -11.40 7.47 9.24
CA CYS A 66 -12.68 8.08 9.56
C CYS A 66 -12.93 8.32 11.05
N SER A 67 -12.06 7.81 11.92
CA SER A 67 -12.25 7.92 13.36
C SER A 67 -11.42 9.07 13.88
N GLU A 68 -12.09 10.15 14.25
CA GLU A 68 -11.46 11.30 14.93
C GLU A 68 -10.71 10.84 16.19
N GLU A 69 -11.28 9.92 16.97
CA GLU A 69 -10.63 9.32 18.14
C GLU A 69 -9.32 8.58 17.75
N ALA A 70 -9.33 7.84 16.64
CA ALA A 70 -8.12 7.17 16.14
C ALA A 70 -7.05 8.17 15.69
N LEU A 71 -7.44 9.28 15.05
CA LEU A 71 -6.53 10.37 14.67
C LEU A 71 -5.93 11.07 15.91
N TYR A 72 -6.72 11.33 16.94
CA TYR A 72 -6.21 11.89 18.21
C TYR A 72 -5.27 10.92 18.94
N LYS A 73 -5.60 9.62 18.97
CA LYS A 73 -4.70 8.59 19.51
C LYS A 73 -3.39 8.55 18.74
N LEU A 74 -3.45 8.59 17.41
CA LEU A 74 -2.25 8.66 16.57
C LEU A 74 -1.44 9.93 16.87
N LEU A 75 -2.11 11.08 17.02
CA LEU A 75 -1.45 12.33 17.37
C LEU A 75 -0.78 12.25 18.75
N ALA A 76 -1.42 11.64 19.74
CA ALA A 76 -0.83 11.43 21.07
C ALA A 76 0.40 10.52 21.01
N ILE A 77 0.33 9.41 20.25
CA ILE A 77 1.46 8.48 20.07
C ILE A 77 2.62 9.16 19.34
N THR A 78 2.33 9.90 18.26
CA THR A 78 3.33 10.57 17.44
C THR A 78 4.00 11.75 18.15
N ARG A 79 3.28 12.44 19.05
CA ARG A 79 3.85 13.46 19.95
C ARG A 79 4.72 12.88 21.05
N SER A 80 4.54 11.61 21.39
CA SER A 80 5.30 10.97 22.46
C SER A 80 6.76 10.82 22.06
N GLU A 81 7.67 11.42 22.83
CA GLU A 81 9.12 11.21 22.68
C GLU A 81 9.53 9.74 22.83
N ARG A 82 8.70 8.95 23.53
CA ARG A 82 8.95 7.53 23.76
C ARG A 82 8.58 6.67 22.55
N PHE A 83 7.49 6.99 21.85
CA PHE A 83 6.92 6.14 20.79
C PHE A 83 7.05 6.73 19.39
N GLY A 84 6.86 8.04 19.23
CA GLY A 84 6.93 8.75 17.95
C GLY A 84 8.17 8.43 17.12
N PRO A 85 9.40 8.43 17.69
CA PRO A 85 10.61 8.11 16.95
C PRO A 85 10.68 6.68 16.38
N TYR A 86 9.82 5.77 16.82
CA TYR A 86 9.81 4.36 16.39
C TYR A 86 8.88 4.11 15.20
N ILE A 87 7.98 5.04 14.90
CA ILE A 87 7.05 4.92 13.77
C ILE A 87 7.84 4.96 12.45
N ARG A 88 7.62 3.94 11.62
CA ARG A 88 8.22 3.77 10.28
C ARG A 88 7.19 3.58 9.20
N LYS A 89 6.08 2.92 9.54
CA LYS A 89 4.96 2.66 8.66
C LYS A 89 3.67 3.17 9.29
N LEU A 90 2.87 3.87 8.49
CA LEU A 90 1.53 4.29 8.85
C LEU A 90 0.54 3.71 7.86
N LYS A 91 -0.38 2.88 8.35
CA LYS A 91 -1.46 2.29 7.57
C LYS A 91 -2.76 3.04 7.86
N LEU A 92 -3.26 3.76 6.86
CA LEU A 92 -4.50 4.52 6.92
C LEU A 92 -5.60 3.67 6.30
N CYS A 93 -6.42 3.08 7.17
CA CYS A 93 -7.53 2.24 6.78
C CYS A 93 -8.74 3.11 6.47
N LEU A 94 -9.31 2.94 5.29
CA LEU A 94 -10.58 3.54 4.90
C LEU A 94 -11.70 2.61 5.38
N ASN A 95 -12.67 3.17 6.10
CA ASN A 95 -13.77 2.40 6.69
C ASN A 95 -14.72 1.90 5.61
N GLU A 96 -15.08 0.62 5.66
CA GLU A 96 -16.02 0.01 4.70
C GLU A 96 -17.07 -0.86 5.39
N VAL A 97 -17.33 -0.65 6.68
CA VAL A 97 -18.36 -1.45 7.36
C VAL A 97 -19.75 -0.88 7.09
N TYR A 98 -20.40 -1.41 6.06
CA TYR A 98 -21.86 -1.49 6.02
C TYR A 98 -22.25 -2.88 6.53
N ASP A 99 -22.69 -2.98 7.79
CA ASP A 99 -23.27 -4.21 8.32
C ASP A 99 -24.79 -4.15 8.13
N GLU A 100 -25.34 -5.01 7.27
CA GLU A 100 -26.78 -5.13 7.01
C GLU A 100 -27.56 -5.62 8.24
N ARG A 101 -26.88 -6.18 9.25
CA ARG A 101 -27.49 -6.68 10.51
C ARG A 101 -27.59 -5.62 11.59
N LEU A 102 -26.91 -4.48 11.43
CA LEU A 102 -27.09 -3.36 12.33
C LEU A 102 -28.46 -2.74 12.08
N ASP A 103 -29.36 -3.02 13.02
CA ASP A 103 -30.72 -2.48 13.07
C ASP A 103 -30.70 -0.97 12.82
N LYS A 104 -31.80 -0.39 12.31
CA LYS A 104 -31.88 0.99 11.76
C LYS A 104 -31.31 2.12 12.66
N THR A 105 -31.07 1.82 13.94
CA THR A 105 -30.44 2.65 14.98
C THR A 105 -28.91 2.68 14.96
N GLU A 106 -28.23 1.66 14.42
CA GLU A 106 -26.77 1.66 14.18
C GLU A 106 -26.47 1.86 12.70
N ARG A 107 -27.26 2.75 12.09
CA ARG A 107 -26.68 3.68 11.12
C ARG A 107 -25.55 4.43 11.83
N PHE A 108 -24.37 3.83 11.91
CA PHE A 108 -23.09 4.53 11.81
C PHE A 108 -22.98 5.16 10.40
N SER A 109 -24.03 5.89 10.04
CA SER A 109 -24.02 7.25 9.59
C SER A 109 -23.11 7.38 8.38
N ALA A 110 -23.72 7.16 7.22
CA ALA A 110 -23.29 7.81 5.98
C ALA A 110 -22.97 9.30 6.23
N GLU A 111 -23.62 9.94 7.22
CA GLU A 111 -23.28 11.25 7.79
C GLU A 111 -21.86 11.32 8.43
N HIS A 112 -21.43 10.40 9.29
CA HIS A 112 -20.05 10.34 9.84
C HIS A 112 -19.02 10.07 8.74
N GLN A 113 -19.34 9.18 7.79
CA GLN A 113 -18.50 8.95 6.61
C GLN A 113 -18.45 10.19 5.70
N ASN A 114 -19.54 10.96 5.63
CA ASN A 114 -19.59 12.28 4.98
C ASN A 114 -18.86 13.36 5.79
N THR A 115 -18.70 13.20 7.10
CA THR A 115 -18.09 14.23 7.96
C THR A 115 -16.58 14.34 7.70
N ILE A 116 -15.91 13.23 7.36
CA ILE A 116 -14.51 13.25 6.88
C ILE A 116 -14.37 14.14 5.64
N ARG A 117 -15.40 14.15 4.78
CA ARG A 117 -15.37 14.80 3.47
C ARG A 117 -15.29 16.32 3.57
N GLU A 118 -15.74 16.89 4.68
CA GLU A 118 -15.88 18.34 4.82
C GLU A 118 -15.11 18.93 6.00
N SER A 119 -14.65 18.11 6.96
CA SER A 119 -13.99 18.62 8.15
C SER A 119 -12.52 19.01 7.86
N PRO A 120 -12.16 20.31 7.87
CA PRO A 120 -10.76 20.72 7.79
C PRO A 120 -9.92 20.17 8.95
N LEU A 121 -10.56 19.71 10.03
CA LEU A 121 -9.92 19.14 11.20
C LEU A 121 -9.09 17.90 10.87
N ASP A 122 -9.60 16.99 10.03
CA ASP A 122 -8.88 15.74 9.72
C ASP A 122 -7.58 16.01 8.96
N SER A 123 -7.64 16.92 7.99
CA SER A 123 -6.45 17.40 7.29
C SER A 123 -5.46 18.07 8.24
N LEU A 124 -5.94 18.83 9.23
CA LEU A 124 -5.09 19.50 10.23
C LEU A 124 -4.46 18.49 11.22
N LEU A 125 -5.21 17.49 11.66
CA LEU A 125 -4.74 16.43 12.55
C LEU A 125 -3.67 15.59 11.85
N LEU A 126 -3.93 15.14 10.61
CA LEU A 126 -2.94 14.42 9.80
C LEU A 126 -1.71 15.27 9.51
N THR A 127 -1.89 16.55 9.16
CA THR A 127 -0.76 17.47 8.94
C THR A 127 0.08 17.59 10.21
N SER A 128 -0.57 17.68 11.37
CA SER A 128 0.11 17.71 12.67
C SER A 128 0.90 16.44 12.92
N VAL A 129 0.28 15.27 12.72
CA VAL A 129 0.93 13.95 12.83
C VAL A 129 2.18 13.90 11.95
N PHE A 130 2.06 14.26 10.67
CA PHE A 130 3.17 14.23 9.73
C PHE A 130 4.25 15.25 10.08
N CYS A 131 3.90 16.43 10.60
CA CYS A 131 4.86 17.39 11.12
C CYS A 131 5.68 16.82 12.30
N TYR A 132 5.05 16.11 13.23
CA TYR A 132 5.77 15.46 14.33
C TYR A 132 6.67 14.32 13.83
N LEU A 133 6.17 13.48 12.92
CA LEU A 133 6.97 12.42 12.32
C LEU A 133 8.18 12.96 11.55
N ARG A 134 8.00 14.07 10.82
CA ARG A 134 9.09 14.77 10.13
C ARG A 134 10.16 15.27 11.10
N ARG A 135 9.78 15.79 12.28
CA ARG A 135 10.75 16.28 13.29
C ARG A 135 11.73 15.20 13.75
N TYR A 136 11.32 13.93 13.71
CA TYR A 136 12.23 12.83 14.03
C TYR A 136 13.22 12.50 12.90
N GLY A 137 13.14 13.18 11.74
CA GLY A 137 14.09 13.09 10.64
C GLY A 137 13.99 11.79 9.84
N LYS A 138 12.87 11.07 9.94
CA LYS A 138 12.72 9.73 9.35
C LYS A 138 11.77 9.77 8.17
N SER A 139 12.15 9.06 7.13
CA SER A 139 11.26 8.80 6.01
C SER A 139 10.18 7.79 6.42
N LEU A 140 8.94 8.03 6.02
CA LEU A 140 7.78 7.23 6.41
C LEU A 140 7.27 6.40 5.23
N ASP A 141 6.91 5.15 5.49
CA ASP A 141 6.13 4.32 4.58
C ASP A 141 4.63 4.53 4.89
N ILE A 142 3.87 5.04 3.93
CA ILE A 142 2.42 5.31 4.07
C ILE A 142 1.66 4.31 3.21
N ASP A 143 0.66 3.67 3.82
CA ASP A 143 -0.16 2.64 3.18
C ASP A 143 -1.62 3.03 3.34
N ILE A 144 -2.27 3.47 2.25
CA ILE A 144 -3.69 3.82 2.24
C ILE A 144 -4.44 2.61 1.72
N THR A 145 -5.20 1.96 2.60
CA THR A 145 -5.86 0.70 2.26
C THR A 145 -7.33 0.69 2.64
N SER A 146 -8.14 -0.03 1.87
CA SER A 146 -9.46 -0.48 2.34
C SER A 146 -9.29 -1.34 3.60
N MET A 147 -10.27 -1.29 4.50
CA MET A 147 -10.26 -2.03 5.77
C MET A 147 -10.16 -3.55 5.57
N HIS A 148 -10.77 -4.09 4.52
CA HIS A 148 -10.70 -5.53 4.19
C HIS A 148 -9.28 -5.99 3.79
N ALA A 149 -8.39 -5.06 3.46
CA ALA A 149 -6.99 -5.31 3.16
C ALA A 149 -6.06 -5.21 4.39
N CYS A 150 -6.62 -4.99 5.59
CA CYS A 150 -5.83 -4.79 6.80
C CYS A 150 -5.70 -6.06 7.64
N ASP A 151 -4.57 -6.74 7.50
CA ASP A 151 -4.21 -7.90 8.33
C ASP A 151 -3.77 -7.50 9.76
N GLU A 152 -3.57 -6.20 10.04
CA GLU A 152 -3.11 -5.69 11.33
C GLU A 152 -4.29 -5.20 12.20
N PRO A 153 -4.18 -5.28 13.54
CA PRO A 153 -5.19 -4.68 14.42
C PRO A 153 -5.27 -3.17 14.20
N VAL A 154 -6.43 -2.69 13.74
CA VAL A 154 -6.68 -1.28 13.46
C VAL A 154 -7.13 -0.56 14.73
N MET A 155 -6.43 0.52 15.11
CA MET A 155 -6.86 1.32 16.26
C MET A 155 -8.22 1.95 15.98
N GLY A 156 -9.17 1.73 16.91
CA GLY A 156 -10.55 2.24 16.81
C GLY A 156 -11.58 1.20 16.40
N PHE A 157 -11.20 -0.06 16.17
CA PHE A 157 -12.12 -1.11 15.75
C PHE A 157 -12.21 -2.28 16.74
N ARG A 158 -13.41 -2.82 17.00
CA ARG A 158 -13.62 -4.11 17.68
C ARG A 158 -13.92 -5.15 16.61
N ARG A 159 -13.22 -6.29 16.61
CA ARG A 159 -13.39 -7.39 15.62
C ARG A 159 -14.87 -7.78 15.51
N PHE A 160 -15.42 -7.73 14.30
CA PHE A 160 -16.70 -8.34 13.96
C PHE A 160 -16.45 -9.40 12.89
N GLU A 161 -16.92 -10.61 13.16
CA GLU A 161 -17.02 -11.69 12.17
C GLU A 161 -18.32 -11.45 11.40
N SER A 162 -18.26 -11.22 10.08
CA SER A 162 -19.48 -11.19 9.28
C SER A 162 -19.30 -11.93 7.96
N THR A 163 -20.31 -12.75 7.68
CA THR A 163 -20.55 -13.48 6.45
C THR A 163 -21.70 -12.82 5.68
N THR A 164 -21.52 -12.78 4.37
CA THR A 164 -22.49 -12.70 3.25
C THR A 164 -23.10 -11.37 2.75
N HIS A 165 -22.87 -11.19 1.44
CA HIS A 165 -23.48 -10.41 0.35
C HIS A 165 -25.03 -10.33 0.30
N ILE A 166 -25.60 -9.17 -0.10
CA ILE A 166 -26.32 -8.90 -1.39
C ILE A 166 -26.83 -7.43 -1.38
N ARG A 167 -26.00 -6.47 -1.83
CA ARG A 167 -26.38 -5.16 -2.45
C ARG A 167 -25.15 -4.36 -2.95
N PHE A 168 -24.28 -5.05 -3.68
CA PHE A 168 -22.91 -4.64 -4.05
C PHE A 168 -22.80 -3.46 -5.05
N LYS A 169 -23.85 -3.17 -5.84
CA LYS A 169 -23.77 -2.28 -7.03
C LYS A 169 -23.69 -0.78 -6.73
N GLN A 170 -24.47 -0.27 -5.78
CA GLN A 170 -24.41 1.15 -5.40
C GLN A 170 -23.20 1.45 -4.48
N TRP A 171 -22.69 0.42 -3.81
CA TRP A 171 -21.63 0.51 -2.82
C TRP A 171 -20.24 0.77 -3.43
N LEU A 172 -19.87 0.05 -4.50
CA LEU A 172 -18.55 0.22 -5.14
C LEU A 172 -18.32 1.64 -5.68
N CYS A 173 -19.36 2.30 -6.22
CA CYS A 173 -19.27 3.70 -6.67
C CYS A 173 -19.02 4.65 -5.49
N CYS A 174 -19.66 4.42 -4.34
CA CYS A 174 -19.42 5.20 -3.14
C CYS A 174 -17.98 5.06 -2.67
N ILE A 175 -17.46 3.82 -2.59
CA ILE A 175 -16.10 3.50 -2.14
C ILE A 175 -15.03 4.18 -3.00
N GLN A 176 -15.19 4.17 -4.33
CA GLN A 176 -14.20 4.80 -5.23
C GLN A 176 -14.14 6.32 -5.01
N CYS A 177 -15.29 7.00 -4.85
CA CYS A 177 -15.34 8.41 -4.48
C CYS A 177 -14.71 8.67 -3.10
N TYR A 178 -14.96 7.79 -2.11
CA TYR A 178 -14.35 7.88 -0.77
C TYR A 178 -12.82 7.75 -0.82
N ILE A 179 -12.30 6.82 -1.61
CA ILE A 179 -10.85 6.63 -1.78
C ILE A 179 -10.22 7.91 -2.33
N ASN A 180 -10.85 8.56 -3.31
CA ASN A 180 -10.31 9.77 -3.92
C ASN A 180 -10.23 10.95 -2.94
N GLU A 181 -11.29 11.20 -2.18
CA GLU A 181 -11.33 12.28 -1.18
C GLU A 181 -10.38 12.01 -0.01
N ALA A 182 -10.39 10.79 0.52
CA ALA A 182 -9.46 10.38 1.57
C ALA A 182 -8.00 10.50 1.12
N CYS A 183 -7.70 10.06 -0.11
CA CYS A 183 -6.39 10.26 -0.71
C CYS A 183 -6.08 11.76 -0.82
N SER A 184 -7.01 12.59 -1.30
CA SER A 184 -6.82 14.05 -1.36
C SER A 184 -6.46 14.66 -0.01
N ILE A 185 -7.16 14.29 1.07
CA ILE A 185 -6.87 14.76 2.43
C ILE A 185 -5.48 14.33 2.87
N VAL A 186 -5.12 13.05 2.69
CA VAL A 186 -3.80 12.52 3.05
C VAL A 186 -2.70 13.21 2.26
N MET A 187 -2.89 13.38 0.94
CA MET A 187 -1.94 14.06 0.05
C MET A 187 -1.76 15.53 0.45
N ARG A 188 -2.85 16.25 0.75
CA ARG A 188 -2.81 17.64 1.23
C ARG A 188 -2.06 17.74 2.55
N ALA A 189 -2.24 16.78 3.44
CA ALA A 189 -1.52 16.73 4.72
C ALA A 189 -0.03 16.41 4.55
N ILE A 190 0.34 15.45 3.69
CA ILE A 190 1.74 15.16 3.33
C ILE A 190 2.41 16.41 2.75
N ARG A 191 1.73 17.10 1.83
CA ARG A 191 2.20 18.34 1.22
C ARG A 191 2.44 19.42 2.28
N SER A 192 1.42 19.70 3.09
CA SER A 192 1.47 20.78 4.09
C SER A 192 2.53 20.53 5.16
N SER A 193 2.77 19.26 5.49
CA SER A 193 3.79 18.87 6.47
C SER A 193 5.21 18.78 5.89
N GLN A 194 5.35 18.74 4.56
CA GLN A 194 6.62 18.47 3.85
C GLN A 194 7.31 17.20 4.37
N LEU A 195 6.52 16.19 4.70
CA LEU A 195 7.04 14.91 5.17
C LEU A 195 7.81 14.22 4.03
N ASN A 196 8.98 13.67 4.36
CA ASN A 196 9.71 12.81 3.43
C ASN A 196 9.04 11.43 3.42
N VAL A 197 8.35 11.10 2.34
CA VAL A 197 7.64 9.82 2.18
C VAL A 197 8.54 8.86 1.42
N LYS A 198 8.98 7.81 2.11
CA LYS A 198 9.85 6.78 1.54
C LYS A 198 9.08 5.95 0.53
N ALA A 199 7.94 5.41 0.95
CA ALA A 199 7.03 4.65 0.11
C ALA A 199 5.60 5.09 0.33
N LEU A 200 4.85 5.22 -0.75
CA LEU A 200 3.40 5.40 -0.73
C LEU A 200 2.75 4.21 -1.44
N ALA A 201 1.94 3.46 -0.71
CA ALA A 201 1.10 2.41 -1.23
C ALA A 201 -0.37 2.87 -1.17
N ILE A 202 -1.11 2.65 -2.25
CA ILE A 202 -2.55 2.84 -2.31
C ILE A 202 -3.14 1.54 -2.84
N SER A 203 -4.00 0.88 -2.05
CA SER A 203 -4.65 -0.36 -2.44
C SER A 203 -6.11 -0.42 -1.98
N SER A 204 -7.04 -0.70 -2.90
CA SER A 204 -8.36 -1.23 -2.56
C SER A 204 -8.30 -2.76 -2.56
N ARG A 205 -9.03 -3.51 -1.74
CA ARG A 205 -9.03 -4.98 -1.85
C ARG A 205 -10.48 -5.45 -1.82
N TYR A 206 -11.00 -5.76 -3.00
CA TYR A 206 -12.29 -6.43 -3.17
C TYR A 206 -12.03 -7.80 -3.79
N GLU A 207 -11.99 -8.82 -2.94
CA GLU A 207 -11.95 -10.22 -3.34
C GLU A 207 -13.37 -10.79 -3.18
N GLU A 208 -14.30 -10.57 -4.12
CA GLU A 208 -15.52 -11.38 -4.23
C GLU A 208 -16.19 -11.26 -5.63
N GLU A 209 -16.93 -12.30 -6.00
CA GLU A 209 -17.27 -12.79 -7.35
C GLU A 209 -17.69 -11.77 -8.42
N ILE A 210 -17.05 -11.89 -9.59
CA ILE A 210 -17.33 -11.13 -10.82
C ILE A 210 -18.62 -11.66 -11.44
N ILE A 211 -19.75 -10.96 -11.24
CA ILE A 211 -20.95 -11.13 -12.06
C ILE A 211 -21.12 -9.88 -12.93
N ALA A 212 -20.66 -9.95 -14.19
CA ALA A 212 -20.87 -9.05 -15.34
C ALA A 212 -21.53 -7.66 -15.07
N TRP A 213 -20.81 -6.58 -15.37
CA TRP A 213 -21.26 -5.19 -15.14
C TRP A 213 -21.16 -4.38 -16.43
N ASP A 214 -22.27 -3.73 -16.80
CA ASP A 214 -22.41 -2.81 -17.93
C ASP A 214 -22.18 -1.35 -17.49
N ARG A 215 -21.39 -0.62 -18.30
CA ARG A 215 -21.14 0.83 -18.42
C ARG A 215 -21.59 1.76 -17.29
N TRP A 216 -20.61 2.28 -16.54
CA TRP A 216 -20.73 3.51 -15.75
C TRP A 216 -19.56 4.44 -16.10
N SER A 217 -19.89 5.65 -16.57
CA SER A 217 -18.93 6.72 -16.86
C SER A 217 -18.64 7.53 -15.60
N TRP A 218 -17.37 7.76 -15.31
CA TRP A 218 -16.90 8.68 -14.28
C TRP A 218 -17.33 10.11 -14.61
N SER A 219 -17.66 10.94 -13.62
CA SER A 219 -17.76 12.39 -13.85
C SER A 219 -16.37 13.01 -13.78
N MET A 220 -15.89 13.58 -14.89
CA MET A 220 -14.53 14.14 -15.05
C MET A 220 -14.12 15.17 -13.97
N ASP A 221 -15.05 15.83 -13.31
CA ASP A 221 -14.74 16.92 -12.36
C ASP A 221 -14.03 16.44 -11.07
N GLN A 222 -14.23 15.18 -10.66
CA GLN A 222 -13.57 14.62 -9.46
C GLN A 222 -12.18 14.05 -9.75
N GLU A 223 -11.90 13.71 -11.00
CA GLU A 223 -10.59 13.19 -11.43
C GLU A 223 -9.50 14.27 -11.38
N GLY A 224 -9.80 15.48 -11.85
CA GLY A 224 -8.84 16.59 -11.85
C GLY A 224 -8.27 16.89 -10.47
N ALA A 225 -9.12 16.92 -9.43
CA ALA A 225 -8.69 17.20 -8.07
C ALA A 225 -7.78 16.10 -7.49
N LEU A 226 -8.05 14.82 -7.76
CA LEU A 226 -7.18 13.73 -7.33
C LEU A 226 -5.81 13.85 -8.02
N PHE A 227 -5.81 14.10 -9.33
CA PHE A 227 -4.59 14.20 -10.12
C PHE A 227 -3.73 15.41 -9.77
N ASP A 228 -4.36 16.55 -9.50
CA ASP A 228 -3.67 17.75 -9.00
C ASP A 228 -2.98 17.46 -7.66
N ASN A 229 -3.64 16.74 -6.75
CA ASN A 229 -3.06 16.38 -5.45
C ASN A 229 -1.94 15.34 -5.57
N LEU A 230 -2.09 14.37 -6.47
CA LEU A 230 -1.10 13.35 -6.75
C LEU A 230 0.18 13.96 -7.36
N SER A 231 0.06 14.87 -8.33
CA SER A 231 1.20 15.54 -8.98
C SER A 231 2.16 16.18 -7.97
N ILE A 232 1.63 16.72 -6.89
CA ILE A 232 2.40 17.41 -5.85
C ILE A 232 3.11 16.42 -4.93
N VAL A 233 2.45 15.32 -4.60
CA VAL A 233 3.03 14.23 -3.79
C VAL A 233 4.19 13.56 -4.54
N PHE A 234 4.12 13.51 -5.86
CA PHE A 234 5.21 12.99 -6.68
C PHE A 234 6.47 13.86 -6.69
N THR A 235 6.41 15.08 -6.16
CA THR A 235 7.63 15.88 -5.91
C THR A 235 8.36 15.48 -4.63
N THR A 236 7.74 14.70 -3.72
CA THR A 236 8.31 14.35 -2.42
C THR A 236 8.46 12.85 -2.16
N VAL A 237 7.80 11.98 -2.95
CA VAL A 237 7.81 10.52 -2.76
C VAL A 237 8.95 9.86 -3.53
N ALA A 238 9.80 9.09 -2.82
CA ALA A 238 10.90 8.34 -3.44
C ALA A 238 10.48 6.98 -4.03
N SER A 239 9.41 6.36 -3.52
CA SER A 239 8.90 5.06 -3.99
C SER A 239 7.38 5.08 -4.04
N LEU A 240 6.80 4.74 -5.18
CA LEU A 240 5.37 4.68 -5.39
C LEU A 240 4.96 3.25 -5.74
N HIS A 241 4.00 2.73 -4.98
CA HIS A 241 3.35 1.46 -5.19
C HIS A 241 1.86 1.70 -5.46
N LEU A 242 1.48 1.74 -6.73
CA LEU A 242 0.08 1.82 -7.15
C LEU A 242 -0.44 0.42 -7.40
N VAL A 243 -1.36 -0.01 -6.54
CA VAL A 243 -2.06 -1.28 -6.71
C VAL A 243 -3.54 -0.96 -6.86
N SER A 244 -4.00 -0.86 -8.11
CA SER A 244 -5.43 -0.71 -8.40
C SER A 244 -6.03 -2.11 -8.48
N TYR A 245 -7.11 -2.38 -7.76
CA TYR A 245 -7.72 -3.72 -7.72
C TYR A 245 -9.08 -3.80 -8.39
N ASN A 246 -9.63 -2.69 -8.88
CA ASN A 246 -10.99 -2.76 -9.41
C ASN A 246 -11.29 -1.60 -10.37
N THR A 247 -11.04 -1.82 -11.66
CA THR A 247 -11.81 -1.14 -12.70
C THR A 247 -12.18 -2.19 -13.72
N SER A 248 -13.31 -2.87 -13.51
CA SER A 248 -14.03 -3.55 -14.59
C SER A 248 -14.47 -2.57 -15.69
N GLY A 249 -14.33 -1.26 -15.47
CA GLY A 249 -14.42 -0.23 -16.51
C GLY A 249 -13.06 0.06 -17.13
N ASP A 250 -13.05 0.22 -18.44
CA ASP A 250 -11.86 0.67 -19.16
C ASP A 250 -11.36 1.99 -18.57
N PHE A 251 -10.06 2.12 -18.27
CA PHE A 251 -9.49 3.45 -18.05
C PHE A 251 -9.69 4.21 -19.34
N ASP A 252 -10.45 5.29 -19.30
CA ASP A 252 -10.49 6.14 -20.47
C ASP A 252 -9.10 6.74 -20.69
N LYS A 253 -8.84 7.07 -21.96
CA LYS A 253 -7.54 7.58 -22.41
C LYS A 253 -7.09 8.83 -21.64
N ASN A 254 -8.02 9.66 -21.18
CA ASN A 254 -7.71 10.87 -20.45
C ASN A 254 -7.35 10.55 -19.00
N THR A 255 -8.07 9.66 -18.33
CA THR A 255 -7.73 9.19 -16.98
C THR A 255 -6.35 8.53 -16.97
N ALA A 256 -6.08 7.63 -17.91
CA ALA A 256 -4.78 6.98 -18.08
C ALA A 256 -3.64 8.00 -18.25
N ARG A 257 -3.84 9.00 -19.12
CA ARG A 257 -2.88 10.08 -19.34
C ARG A 257 -2.70 10.97 -18.13
N ALA A 258 -3.79 11.28 -17.42
CA ALA A 258 -3.74 12.11 -16.23
C ALA A 258 -2.95 11.39 -15.12
N ILE A 259 -3.25 10.11 -14.85
CA ILE A 259 -2.49 9.25 -13.93
C ILE A 259 -1.01 9.31 -14.27
N VAL A 260 -0.63 9.05 -15.51
CA VAL A 260 0.78 9.01 -15.90
C VAL A 260 1.44 10.37 -15.85
N ALA A 261 0.74 11.42 -16.28
CA ALA A 261 1.22 12.80 -16.24
C ALA A 261 1.58 13.21 -14.80
N THR A 262 0.82 12.76 -13.79
CA THR A 262 1.08 13.13 -12.40
C THR A 262 2.48 12.76 -11.93
N PHE A 263 3.03 11.60 -12.34
CA PHE A 263 4.35 11.15 -11.89
C PHE A 263 5.45 11.25 -12.95
N SER A 264 5.13 11.64 -14.19
CA SER A 264 6.09 11.72 -15.29
C SER A 264 7.25 12.69 -15.03
N ASP A 265 6.97 13.82 -14.38
CA ASP A 265 8.01 14.82 -14.13
C ASP A 265 8.69 14.70 -12.76
N SER A 266 8.44 13.58 -12.05
CA SER A 266 9.06 13.36 -10.75
C SER A 266 10.58 13.23 -10.86
N LYS A 267 11.29 14.09 -10.14
CA LYS A 267 12.76 14.05 -9.99
C LYS A 267 13.23 13.15 -8.84
N VAL A 268 12.29 12.69 -8.00
CA VAL A 268 12.59 11.96 -6.77
C VAL A 268 12.10 10.52 -6.79
N LEU A 269 11.12 10.19 -7.65
CA LEU A 269 10.55 8.86 -7.75
C LEU A 269 11.58 7.87 -8.31
N LYS A 270 12.14 7.04 -7.43
CA LYS A 270 13.12 6.00 -7.76
C LYS A 270 12.47 4.67 -8.09
N LYS A 271 11.34 4.35 -7.49
CA LYS A 271 10.66 3.08 -7.69
C LYS A 271 9.19 3.31 -8.02
N LEU A 272 8.75 2.75 -9.15
CA LEU A 272 7.36 2.75 -9.58
C LEU A 272 6.90 1.31 -9.71
N SER A 273 5.86 0.93 -8.98
CA SER A 273 5.21 -0.37 -9.14
C SER A 273 3.75 -0.15 -9.47
N PHE A 274 3.29 -0.76 -10.56
CA PHE A 274 1.95 -0.63 -11.08
C PHE A 274 1.31 -2.00 -11.29
N HIS A 275 0.22 -2.26 -10.58
CA HIS A 275 -0.49 -3.53 -10.57
C HIS A 275 -2.00 -3.24 -10.67
N PRO A 276 -2.59 -3.22 -11.88
CA PRO A 276 -3.99 -2.86 -12.10
C PRO A 276 -4.99 -3.99 -11.84
N TYR A 277 -4.53 -5.22 -11.60
CA TYR A 277 -5.40 -6.39 -11.43
C TYR A 277 -4.86 -7.36 -10.36
N PRO A 278 -5.76 -8.01 -9.59
CA PRO A 278 -5.39 -9.13 -8.74
C PRO A 278 -4.88 -10.30 -9.59
N THR A 279 -3.71 -10.80 -9.24
CA THR A 279 -2.99 -11.90 -9.93
C THR A 279 -3.87 -13.16 -10.12
N ARG A 280 -4.85 -13.38 -9.24
CA ARG A 280 -5.73 -14.57 -9.25
C ARG A 280 -6.64 -14.68 -10.48
N GLN A 281 -7.15 -13.58 -11.03
CA GLN A 281 -8.01 -13.65 -12.24
C GLN A 281 -7.21 -14.14 -13.47
N PHE A 282 -5.93 -13.77 -13.54
CA PHE A 282 -5.03 -14.31 -14.56
C PHE A 282 -4.77 -15.81 -14.39
N GLU A 283 -4.68 -16.29 -13.15
CA GLU A 283 -4.48 -17.71 -12.85
C GLU A 283 -5.72 -18.56 -13.20
N GLN A 284 -6.91 -17.98 -13.17
CA GLN A 284 -8.16 -18.66 -13.52
C GLN A 284 -8.49 -18.66 -15.03
N GLY A 285 -7.63 -18.08 -15.87
CA GLY A 285 -7.82 -18.09 -17.33
C GLY A 285 -9.04 -17.30 -17.82
N THR A 286 -9.67 -16.46 -16.98
CA THR A 286 -10.82 -15.65 -17.37
C THR A 286 -10.42 -14.66 -18.47
N PRO A 287 -11.27 -14.45 -19.50
CA PRO A 287 -10.96 -13.56 -20.61
C PRO A 287 -10.75 -12.13 -20.10
N TYR A 288 -9.49 -11.71 -20.16
CA TYR A 288 -9.04 -10.36 -19.86
C TYR A 288 -9.72 -9.35 -20.78
N HIS A 289 -10.30 -8.29 -20.23
CA HIS A 289 -10.81 -7.17 -21.03
C HIS A 289 -9.63 -6.26 -21.40
N PRO A 290 -9.22 -6.22 -22.68
CA PRO A 290 -7.92 -5.67 -23.07
C PRO A 290 -7.88 -4.17 -23.24
N ASP A 291 -9.03 -3.52 -23.29
CA ASP A 291 -9.13 -2.14 -23.76
C ASP A 291 -8.54 -1.19 -22.71
N GLY A 292 -9.12 -1.01 -21.52
CA GLY A 292 -8.63 -0.01 -20.54
C GLY A 292 -7.17 -0.11 -20.06
N ASN A 293 -6.54 -1.29 -20.16
CA ASN A 293 -5.13 -1.44 -19.82
C ASN A 293 -4.19 -1.02 -20.95
N GLU A 294 -4.71 -0.92 -22.18
CA GLU A 294 -3.97 -0.43 -23.33
C GLU A 294 -3.70 1.06 -23.19
N GLU A 295 -4.72 1.89 -22.92
CA GLU A 295 -4.53 3.34 -22.82
C GLU A 295 -3.53 3.70 -21.73
N LEU A 296 -3.57 2.99 -20.61
CA LEU A 296 -2.64 3.18 -19.51
C LEU A 296 -1.23 2.71 -19.85
N GLY A 297 -1.12 1.56 -20.52
CA GLY A 297 0.15 1.09 -21.08
C GLY A 297 0.74 2.14 -22.03
N GLU A 298 -0.03 2.62 -22.99
CA GLU A 298 0.38 3.64 -23.96
C GLU A 298 0.77 4.95 -23.30
N ALA A 299 -0.03 5.45 -22.36
CA ALA A 299 0.27 6.65 -21.60
C ALA A 299 1.61 6.48 -20.87
N LEU A 300 1.81 5.37 -20.16
CA LEU A 300 3.06 5.07 -19.45
C LEU A 300 4.24 4.99 -20.42
N MET A 301 4.05 4.42 -21.60
CA MET A 301 5.09 4.39 -22.62
C MET A 301 5.45 5.79 -23.11
N GLN A 302 4.52 6.74 -23.11
CA GLN A 302 4.80 8.11 -23.52
C GLN A 302 5.47 8.94 -22.41
N ALA A 303 5.33 8.51 -21.15
CA ALA A 303 5.92 9.13 -19.99
C ALA A 303 7.43 9.34 -20.12
N ARG A 304 7.91 10.42 -19.51
CA ARG A 304 9.30 10.54 -19.09
C ARG A 304 9.35 10.14 -17.62
N LEU A 305 10.39 9.46 -17.17
CA LEU A 305 10.57 9.01 -15.79
C LEU A 305 12.06 9.13 -15.43
N PRO A 306 12.61 10.35 -15.36
CA PRO A 306 14.06 10.58 -15.37
C PRO A 306 14.77 10.10 -14.10
N ALA A 307 14.04 9.88 -13.01
CA ALA A 307 14.57 9.43 -11.72
C ALA A 307 14.27 7.96 -11.41
N VAL A 308 13.42 7.29 -12.19
CA VAL A 308 12.98 5.92 -11.88
C VAL A 308 14.11 4.95 -12.18
N GLU A 309 14.58 4.28 -11.14
CA GLU A 309 15.59 3.22 -11.16
C GLU A 309 14.91 1.84 -11.23
N HIS A 310 13.77 1.67 -10.56
CA HIS A 310 13.05 0.39 -10.47
C HIS A 310 11.62 0.51 -10.99
N LEU A 311 11.28 -0.28 -12.01
CA LEU A 311 9.94 -0.34 -12.60
C LEU A 311 9.35 -1.74 -12.43
N ALA A 312 8.21 -1.87 -11.78
CA ALA A 312 7.46 -3.11 -11.71
C ALA A 312 6.09 -2.93 -12.36
N LEU A 313 5.80 -3.68 -13.41
CA LEU A 313 4.54 -3.63 -14.14
C LEU A 313 3.88 -5.00 -14.07
N SER A 314 2.60 -5.01 -13.75
CA SER A 314 1.81 -6.23 -13.77
C SER A 314 0.53 -6.05 -14.56
N GLY A 315 0.02 -7.10 -15.22
CA GLY A 315 -1.33 -7.10 -15.77
C GLY A 315 -1.64 -6.00 -16.81
N LEU A 316 -0.64 -5.53 -17.55
CA LEU A 316 -0.79 -4.48 -18.57
C LEU A 316 -0.69 -5.05 -19.98
N LEU A 317 -1.34 -4.38 -20.93
CA LEU A 317 -1.16 -4.61 -22.37
C LEU A 317 -0.22 -3.53 -22.93
N LEU A 318 0.98 -3.92 -23.35
CA LEU A 318 2.01 -3.02 -23.85
C LEU A 318 2.26 -3.25 -25.33
N ASN A 319 2.57 -2.18 -26.06
CA ASN A 319 3.17 -2.31 -27.39
C ASN A 319 4.67 -2.55 -27.26
N PHE A 320 5.18 -3.65 -27.84
CA PHE A 320 6.59 -4.04 -27.69
C PHE A 320 7.55 -2.95 -28.18
N THR A 321 7.31 -2.40 -29.37
CA THR A 321 8.14 -1.33 -29.94
C THR A 321 8.11 -0.07 -29.08
N ALA A 322 6.94 0.29 -28.54
CA ALA A 322 6.80 1.44 -27.65
C ALA A 322 7.54 1.22 -26.33
N PHE A 323 7.46 0.03 -25.75
CA PHE A 323 8.19 -0.34 -24.54
C PHE A 323 9.70 -0.35 -24.77
N ALA A 324 10.19 -0.92 -25.87
CA ALA A 324 11.60 -0.86 -26.24
C ALA A 324 12.10 0.60 -26.39
N ASN A 325 11.33 1.47 -27.04
CA ASN A 325 11.64 2.90 -27.14
C ASN A 325 11.58 3.62 -25.79
N PHE A 326 10.70 3.19 -24.90
CA PHE A 326 10.64 3.67 -23.54
C PHE A 326 11.91 3.27 -22.77
N LEU A 327 12.38 2.02 -22.85
CA LEU A 327 13.62 1.59 -22.19
C LEU A 327 14.84 2.38 -22.66
N ARG A 328 14.99 2.59 -23.97
CA ARG A 328 16.07 3.39 -24.55
C ARG A 328 16.09 4.84 -24.03
N ARG A 329 14.92 5.42 -23.75
CA ARG A 329 14.79 6.78 -23.21
C ARG A 329 15.11 6.87 -21.71
N HIS A 330 15.17 5.74 -21.01
CA HIS A 330 15.37 5.69 -19.56
C HIS A 330 16.59 4.84 -19.19
N PRO A 331 17.82 5.28 -19.55
CA PRO A 331 19.04 4.51 -19.33
C PRO A 331 19.41 4.32 -17.85
N LYS A 332 18.77 5.05 -16.94
CA LYS A 332 18.97 4.92 -15.49
C LYS A 332 18.15 3.79 -14.86
N MET A 333 17.28 3.12 -15.61
CA MET A 333 16.55 1.97 -15.07
C MET A 333 17.52 0.83 -14.77
N LEU A 334 17.56 0.42 -13.51
CA LEU A 334 18.41 -0.64 -13.00
C LEU A 334 17.65 -1.97 -12.91
N LYS A 335 16.35 -1.91 -12.63
CA LYS A 335 15.52 -3.10 -12.43
C LYS A 335 14.16 -2.95 -13.08
N ILE A 336 13.77 -3.93 -13.88
CA ILE A 336 12.46 -4.01 -14.52
C ILE A 336 11.83 -5.36 -14.18
N GLU A 337 10.65 -5.34 -13.55
CA GLU A 337 9.86 -6.53 -13.25
C GLU A 337 8.57 -6.49 -14.05
N LEU A 338 8.37 -7.47 -14.94
CA LEU A 338 7.16 -7.63 -15.72
C LEU A 338 6.43 -8.90 -15.25
N ARG A 339 5.19 -8.78 -14.81
CA ARG A 339 4.37 -9.91 -14.35
C ARG A 339 3.02 -9.93 -15.07
N HIS A 340 2.61 -11.01 -15.71
CA HIS A 340 1.29 -11.04 -16.38
C HIS A 340 1.13 -9.91 -17.44
N VAL A 341 2.23 -9.47 -18.05
CA VAL A 341 2.21 -8.41 -19.08
C VAL A 341 2.00 -9.05 -20.44
N MET A 342 1.13 -8.44 -21.25
CA MET A 342 0.89 -8.85 -22.62
C MET A 342 1.54 -7.88 -23.58
N PHE A 343 2.27 -8.38 -24.58
CA PHE A 343 2.92 -7.57 -25.59
C PHE A 343 2.22 -7.68 -26.94
N ARG A 344 1.77 -6.54 -27.47
CA ARG A 344 1.37 -6.42 -28.88
C ARG A 344 2.61 -6.34 -29.76
N LYS A 345 2.57 -7.04 -30.89
CA LYS A 345 3.65 -7.07 -31.88
C LYS A 345 4.98 -7.53 -31.26
N ALA A 346 4.90 -8.48 -30.33
CA ALA A 346 6.11 -9.14 -29.84
C ALA A 346 6.79 -9.87 -31.02
N PRO A 347 8.11 -9.76 -31.16
CA PRO A 347 8.88 -10.39 -32.23
C PRO A 347 8.91 -11.91 -32.11
N VAL A 348 8.82 -12.42 -30.87
CA VAL A 348 8.65 -13.84 -30.57
C VAL A 348 7.18 -14.12 -30.28
N LYS A 349 6.62 -15.13 -30.95
CA LYS A 349 5.28 -15.66 -30.64
C LYS A 349 5.34 -16.41 -29.31
N THR A 350 5.01 -15.75 -28.21
CA THR A 350 4.81 -16.43 -26.93
C THR A 350 3.36 -16.90 -26.85
N ASN A 351 3.15 -18.21 -27.02
CA ASN A 351 1.84 -18.80 -27.34
C ASN A 351 1.11 -19.46 -26.15
N SER A 352 1.67 -19.51 -24.93
CA SER A 352 1.02 -20.16 -23.79
C SER A 352 1.24 -19.42 -22.45
N TYR A 353 0.32 -19.56 -21.48
CA TYR A 353 0.60 -19.19 -20.07
C TYR A 353 1.44 -20.26 -19.36
N ASP A 354 1.47 -21.47 -19.92
CA ASP A 354 1.98 -22.67 -19.25
C ASP A 354 3.44 -22.93 -19.59
N ASP A 355 4.20 -21.87 -19.93
CA ASP A 355 5.65 -21.97 -20.02
C ASP A 355 6.20 -22.04 -18.58
N GLU A 356 5.87 -23.13 -17.87
CA GLU A 356 6.44 -23.49 -16.57
C GLU A 356 7.97 -23.59 -16.66
N ASP A 357 8.47 -23.91 -17.86
CA ASP A 357 9.89 -24.05 -18.19
C ASP A 357 10.64 -22.72 -18.33
N GLY A 358 9.95 -21.56 -18.30
CA GLY A 358 10.57 -20.22 -18.24
C GLY A 358 11.32 -19.76 -19.50
N GLY A 359 11.50 -20.61 -20.52
CA GLY A 359 12.34 -20.33 -21.69
C GLY A 359 11.90 -19.13 -22.53
N GLN A 360 10.60 -18.95 -22.78
CA GLN A 360 10.12 -17.79 -23.55
C GLN A 360 10.23 -16.48 -22.76
N ALA A 361 10.10 -16.54 -21.44
CA ALA A 361 10.27 -15.38 -20.58
C ALA A 361 11.73 -14.91 -20.55
N GLU A 362 12.68 -15.85 -20.57
CA GLU A 362 14.12 -15.56 -20.64
C GLU A 362 14.50 -14.93 -21.99
N ILE A 363 14.06 -15.50 -23.11
CA ILE A 363 14.29 -14.91 -24.45
C ILE A 363 13.74 -13.49 -24.53
N LEU A 364 12.52 -13.27 -24.03
CA LEU A 364 11.92 -11.93 -24.00
C LEU A 364 12.69 -10.97 -23.09
N ALA A 365 13.19 -11.46 -21.95
CA ALA A 365 14.01 -10.66 -21.03
C ALA A 365 15.36 -10.27 -21.67
N GLU A 366 16.02 -11.19 -22.37
CA GLU A 366 17.27 -10.94 -23.10
C GLU A 366 17.06 -9.90 -24.20
N GLU A 367 15.99 -10.05 -25.00
CA GLU A 367 15.70 -9.14 -26.08
C GLU A 367 15.37 -7.73 -25.55
N LEU A 368 14.55 -7.62 -24.50
CA LEU A 368 14.31 -6.34 -23.83
C LEU A 368 15.59 -5.78 -23.21
N GLY A 369 16.46 -6.67 -22.71
CA GLY A 369 17.76 -6.34 -22.11
C GLY A 369 18.64 -5.60 -23.10
N SER A 370 18.62 -6.01 -24.38
CA SER A 370 19.37 -5.35 -25.47
C SER A 370 18.99 -3.88 -25.69
N PHE A 371 17.80 -3.45 -25.25
CA PHE A 371 17.34 -2.05 -25.34
C PHE A 371 17.62 -1.23 -24.09
N SER A 372 18.10 -1.85 -23.03
CA SER A 372 18.44 -1.21 -21.77
C SER A 372 19.95 -1.13 -21.58
N SER A 373 20.45 -0.04 -21.00
CA SER A 373 21.88 0.13 -20.71
C SER A 373 22.30 -0.65 -19.44
N GLY A 374 22.00 -1.95 -19.39
CA GLY A 374 22.36 -2.83 -18.27
C GLY A 374 21.29 -2.99 -17.18
N ALA A 375 20.01 -2.79 -17.51
CA ALA A 375 18.92 -3.05 -16.57
C ALA A 375 18.77 -4.57 -16.35
N HIS A 376 18.58 -4.99 -15.11
CA HIS A 376 18.16 -6.36 -14.81
C HIS A 376 16.66 -6.50 -15.09
N ILE A 377 16.30 -7.22 -16.14
CA ILE A 377 14.92 -7.45 -16.56
C ILE A 377 14.47 -8.85 -16.10
N SER A 378 13.41 -8.89 -15.29
CA SER A 378 12.74 -10.13 -14.89
C SER A 378 11.34 -10.17 -15.49
N VAL A 379 11.08 -11.21 -16.29
CA VAL A 379 9.80 -11.44 -16.95
C VAL A 379 9.17 -12.68 -16.32
N LYS A 380 7.90 -12.58 -15.91
CA LYS A 380 7.13 -13.70 -15.37
C LYS A 380 5.75 -13.74 -16.01
N ARG A 381 5.39 -14.87 -16.62
CA ARG A 381 4.06 -15.12 -17.21
C ARG A 381 3.63 -14.05 -18.23
N CYS A 382 4.41 -13.83 -19.28
CA CYS A 382 4.11 -12.85 -20.34
C CYS A 382 3.55 -13.52 -21.61
N ARG A 383 2.61 -12.86 -22.30
CA ARG A 383 2.00 -13.36 -23.56
C ARG A 383 2.17 -12.41 -24.72
N SER A 384 2.24 -12.96 -25.92
CA SER A 384 2.11 -12.19 -27.16
C SER A 384 0.61 -12.05 -27.48
N PHE A 385 0.17 -10.83 -27.72
CA PHE A 385 -1.21 -10.56 -28.10
C PHE A 385 -1.28 -10.25 -29.59
N THR A 386 -1.95 -11.13 -30.35
CA THR A 386 -2.29 -10.89 -31.75
C THR A 386 -3.81 -10.76 -31.85
N ARG A 387 -4.29 -9.54 -32.10
CA ARG A 387 -5.71 -9.33 -32.40
C ARG A 387 -5.97 -9.99 -33.75
N LYS A 388 -6.82 -11.02 -33.80
CA LYS A 388 -7.36 -11.50 -35.07
C LYS A 388 -8.17 -10.33 -35.65
N SER A 389 -7.68 -9.77 -36.74
CA SER A 389 -8.31 -8.68 -37.49
C SER A 389 -9.66 -9.08 -38.04
#